data_AF-A0A2T3MZH5-F1
#
_entry.id   AF-A0A2T3MZH5-F1
#
_cell.length_a   1.000
_cell.length_b   1.000
_cell.length_c   1.000
_cell.angle_alpha   90.00
_cell.angle_beta   90.00
_cell.angle_gamma   90.00
#
_symmetry.space_group_name_H-M   'P 1'
#
loop_
_entity.id
_entity.type
_entity.pdbx_description
1 polymer ?
#
loop_
_entity_poly.entity_id
_entity_poly.type
_entity_poly.pdbx_seq_one_letter_code
_entity_poly.pdbx_strand_id
1 'polypeptide(L)'
;MERDYKFDCLVTMPRHELEEFSLRVISRMVPEDVMQELFTFDQEEIDSEDRMKSAQFDAMLRMTAIALGEVKGAFSESENAKQNADRMIRLILWHFYALSFNLEEAVSLEEHCEQVESLLDTAPDNAFGWVKILTELLHNYAEIHDQNTDKKSKLNA
;
A
#
# COMPACT_ATOMS: atom_id res chain seq x y z
N MET A 1 20.12 -6.71 -13.11
CA MET A 1 19.73 -5.67 -12.14
C MET A 1 18.48 -6.14 -11.47
N GLU A 2 18.58 -6.54 -10.20
CA GLU A 2 17.39 -6.80 -9.39
C GLU A 2 16.69 -5.48 -9.09
N ARG A 3 15.41 -5.36 -9.49
CA ARG A 3 14.58 -4.17 -9.24
C ARG A 3 14.32 -4.05 -7.74
N ASP A 4 14.87 -3.03 -7.08
CA ASP A 4 14.77 -2.86 -5.62
C ASP A 4 13.53 -2.05 -5.18
N TYR A 5 12.72 -1.56 -6.14
CA TYR A 5 11.50 -0.76 -5.93
C TYR A 5 11.67 0.45 -4.99
N LYS A 6 12.89 1.00 -4.93
CA LYS A 6 13.15 2.32 -4.37
C LYS A 6 12.67 3.42 -5.32
N PHE A 7 12.65 4.66 -4.84
CA PHE A 7 12.22 5.83 -5.61
C PHE A 7 12.78 5.87 -7.05
N ASP A 8 14.11 5.78 -7.21
CA ASP A 8 14.78 5.80 -8.52
C ASP A 8 14.28 4.71 -9.50
N CYS A 9 13.88 3.56 -8.96
CA CYS A 9 13.29 2.47 -9.73
C CYS A 9 11.83 2.77 -10.06
N LEU A 10 11.04 3.21 -9.09
CA LEU A 10 9.60 3.42 -9.26
C LEU A 10 9.29 4.57 -10.23
N VAL A 11 10.06 5.66 -10.17
CA VAL A 11 9.86 6.84 -11.03
C VAL A 11 10.17 6.58 -12.50
N THR A 12 10.99 5.57 -12.80
CA THR A 12 11.43 5.23 -14.16
C THR A 12 10.63 4.10 -14.79
N MET A 13 9.85 3.36 -13.99
CA MET A 13 9.07 2.23 -14.47
C MET A 13 7.70 2.65 -15.00
N PRO A 14 7.19 2.01 -16.08
CA PRO A 14 5.84 2.27 -16.55
C PRO A 14 4.80 1.88 -15.49
N ARG A 15 3.87 2.80 -15.19
CA ARG A 15 2.83 2.60 -14.16
C ARG A 15 2.04 1.30 -14.34
N HIS A 16 1.55 1.05 -15.54
CA HIS A 16 0.73 -0.14 -15.82
C HIS A 16 1.50 -1.45 -15.54
N GLU A 17 2.82 -1.49 -15.79
CA GLU A 17 3.64 -2.66 -15.45
C GLU A 17 3.74 -2.85 -13.93
N LEU A 18 3.86 -1.75 -13.18
CA LEU A 18 3.91 -1.79 -11.72
C LEU A 18 2.56 -2.20 -11.12
N GLU A 19 1.44 -1.69 -11.65
CA GLU A 19 0.08 -2.05 -11.22
C GLU A 19 -0.17 -3.55 -11.46
N GLU A 20 0.10 -4.05 -12.67
CA GLU A 20 -0.10 -5.46 -12.99
C GLU A 20 0.80 -6.37 -12.14
N PHE A 21 2.06 -5.98 -11.97
CA PHE A 21 3.02 -6.79 -11.23
C PHE A 21 2.72 -6.81 -9.73
N SER A 22 2.40 -5.65 -9.14
CA SER A 22 2.04 -5.56 -7.72
C SER A 22 0.76 -6.32 -7.40
N LEU A 23 -0.26 -6.23 -8.26
CA LEU A 23 -1.49 -7.01 -8.12
C LEU A 23 -1.20 -8.51 -8.17
N ARG A 24 -0.34 -8.95 -9.10
CA ARG A 24 0.09 -10.35 -9.20
C ARG A 24 0.87 -10.83 -7.96
N VAL A 25 1.65 -9.95 -7.34
CA VAL A 25 2.35 -10.27 -6.08
C VAL A 25 1.33 -10.43 -4.96
N ILE A 26 0.40 -9.47 -4.80
CA ILE A 26 -0.66 -9.53 -3.78
C ILE A 26 -1.50 -10.80 -3.93
N SER A 27 -1.94 -11.13 -5.15
CA SER A 27 -2.76 -12.33 -5.41
C SER A 27 -2.04 -13.64 -5.12
N ARG A 28 -0.71 -13.65 -5.00
CA ARG A 28 0.08 -14.82 -4.59
C ARG A 28 0.26 -14.90 -3.08
N MET A 29 0.19 -13.76 -2.39
CA MET A 29 0.34 -13.68 -0.93
C MET A 29 -0.99 -13.88 -0.22
N VAL A 30 -2.11 -13.51 -0.86
CA VAL A 30 -3.45 -13.65 -0.28
C VAL A 30 -4.14 -14.88 -0.88
N PRO A 31 -4.54 -15.87 -0.07
CA PRO A 31 -5.32 -17.02 -0.52
C PRO A 31 -6.65 -16.61 -1.19
N GLU A 32 -7.11 -17.41 -2.16
CA GLU A 32 -8.30 -17.11 -2.95
C GLU A 32 -9.59 -17.10 -2.11
N ASP A 33 -9.69 -17.99 -1.12
CA ASP A 33 -10.80 -18.04 -0.16
C ASP A 33 -10.87 -16.76 0.69
N VAL A 34 -9.71 -16.25 1.13
CA VAL A 34 -9.61 -14.97 1.85
C VAL A 34 -10.01 -13.82 0.94
N MET A 35 -9.56 -13.79 -0.32
CA MET A 35 -9.99 -12.77 -1.28
C MET A 35 -11.50 -12.81 -1.50
N GLN A 36 -12.08 -14.00 -1.64
CA GLN A 36 -13.52 -14.14 -1.80
C GLN A 36 -14.29 -13.62 -0.58
N GLU A 37 -13.82 -13.92 0.63
CA GLU A 37 -14.43 -13.42 1.86
C GLU A 37 -14.37 -11.89 1.95
N LEU A 38 -13.21 -11.29 1.69
CA LEU A 38 -13.01 -9.83 1.78
C LEU A 38 -13.92 -9.04 0.84
N PHE A 39 -14.24 -9.59 -0.33
CA PHE A 39 -15.03 -8.93 -1.37
C PHE A 39 -16.46 -9.49 -1.50
N THR A 40 -16.93 -10.27 -0.51
CA THR A 40 -18.34 -10.64 -0.39
C THR A 40 -19.04 -9.61 0.50
N PHE A 41 -19.70 -8.64 -0.13
CA PHE A 41 -20.38 -7.54 0.56
C PHE A 41 -21.84 -7.89 0.88
N ASP A 42 -22.29 -7.47 2.05
CA ASP A 42 -23.68 -7.62 2.46
C ASP A 42 -24.59 -6.65 1.71
N GLN A 43 -25.90 -6.94 1.71
CA GLN A 43 -26.88 -6.13 1.00
C GLN A 43 -26.88 -4.66 1.46
N GLU A 44 -26.66 -4.43 2.77
CA GLU A 44 -26.57 -3.08 3.35
C GLU A 44 -25.37 -2.25 2.87
N GLU A 45 -24.31 -2.92 2.42
CA GLU A 45 -23.08 -2.29 1.92
C GLU A 45 -23.21 -1.91 0.44
N ILE A 46 -24.06 -2.61 -0.32
CA ILE A 46 -24.31 -2.32 -1.74
C ILE A 46 -25.52 -1.41 -1.97
N ASP A 47 -26.26 -1.06 -0.91
CA ASP A 47 -27.45 -0.21 -0.97
C ASP A 47 -27.18 1.25 -1.41
N SER A 48 -25.91 1.69 -1.36
CA SER A 48 -25.50 2.99 -1.87
C SER A 48 -24.07 2.96 -2.41
N GLU A 49 -23.79 3.80 -3.41
CA GLU A 49 -22.47 3.91 -4.01
C GLU A 49 -21.39 4.28 -2.98
N ASP A 50 -21.70 5.18 -2.04
CA ASP A 50 -20.75 5.61 -1.00
C ASP A 50 -20.39 4.48 -0.03
N ARG A 51 -21.39 3.70 0.40
CA ARG A 51 -21.13 2.52 1.25
C ARG A 51 -20.35 1.45 0.52
N MET A 52 -20.68 1.20 -0.75
CA MET A 52 -19.97 0.22 -1.56
C MET A 52 -18.50 0.60 -1.72
N LYS A 53 -18.21 1.88 -1.99
CA LYS A 53 -16.84 2.40 -2.05
C LYS A 53 -16.10 2.24 -0.72
N SER A 54 -16.77 2.54 0.40
CA SER A 54 -16.19 2.36 1.73
C SER A 54 -15.85 0.90 2.03
N ALA A 55 -16.75 -0.03 1.69
CA ALA A 55 -16.53 -1.46 1.90
C ALA A 55 -15.41 -1.99 0.99
N GLN A 56 -15.38 -1.57 -0.28
CA GLN A 56 -14.29 -1.89 -1.21
C GLN A 56 -12.94 -1.39 -0.71
N PHE A 57 -12.90 -0.17 -0.17
CA PHE A 57 -11.69 0.40 0.38
C PHE A 57 -11.19 -0.42 1.59
N ASP A 58 -12.08 -0.73 2.54
CA ASP A 58 -11.73 -1.53 3.70
C ASP A 58 -11.23 -2.93 3.30
N ALA A 59 -11.87 -3.55 2.31
CA ALA A 59 -11.41 -4.82 1.73
C ALA A 59 -10.01 -4.69 1.11
N MET A 60 -9.72 -3.63 0.36
CA MET A 60 -8.39 -3.36 -0.20
C MET A 60 -7.32 -3.13 0.88
N LEU A 61 -7.65 -2.39 1.95
CA LEU A 61 -6.78 -2.17 3.10
C LEU A 61 -6.43 -3.50 3.77
N ARG A 62 -7.44 -4.33 4.07
CA ARG A 62 -7.26 -5.66 4.67
C ARG A 62 -6.46 -6.59 3.77
N MET A 63 -6.77 -6.63 2.48
CA MET A 63 -6.03 -7.43 1.49
C MET A 63 -4.54 -7.04 1.45
N THR A 64 -4.26 -5.74 1.40
CA THR A 64 -2.88 -5.21 1.40
C THR A 64 -2.14 -5.60 2.70
N ALA A 65 -2.80 -5.46 3.85
CA ALA A 65 -2.21 -5.82 5.14
C ALA A 65 -1.89 -7.31 5.26
N ILE A 66 -2.78 -8.18 4.77
CA ILE A 66 -2.55 -9.62 4.71
C ILE A 66 -1.36 -9.93 3.81
N ALA A 67 -1.34 -9.37 2.59
CA ALA A 67 -0.23 -9.57 1.67
C ALA A 67 1.11 -9.19 2.29
N LEU A 68 1.19 -8.04 2.96
CA LEU A 68 2.39 -7.57 3.65
C LEU A 68 2.81 -8.47 4.83
N GLY A 69 1.85 -9.05 5.56
CA GLY A 69 2.12 -10.00 6.64
C GLY A 69 2.82 -11.27 6.15
N GLU A 70 2.43 -11.76 4.96
CA GLU A 70 2.95 -13.00 4.39
C GLU A 70 4.32 -12.87 3.72
N VAL A 71 4.72 -11.65 3.32
CA VAL A 71 5.96 -11.43 2.54
C VAL A 71 7.19 -12.08 3.19
N LYS A 72 7.41 -11.86 4.49
CA LYS A 72 8.61 -12.39 5.16
C LYS A 72 8.63 -13.92 5.17
N GLY A 73 7.47 -14.55 5.39
CA GLY A 73 7.32 -16.00 5.31
C GLY A 73 7.59 -16.53 3.91
N ALA A 74 7.09 -15.85 2.88
CA ALA A 74 7.27 -16.25 1.48
C ALA A 74 8.73 -16.27 1.01
N PHE A 75 9.63 -15.52 1.66
CA PHE A 75 11.05 -15.45 1.31
C PHE A 75 12.00 -16.08 2.34
N SER A 76 11.49 -16.72 3.41
CA SER A 76 12.34 -17.21 4.52
C SER A 76 13.45 -18.17 4.08
N GLU A 77 13.15 -19.01 3.09
CA GLU A 77 14.07 -20.02 2.54
C GLU A 77 14.90 -19.52 1.34
N SER A 78 14.79 -18.23 0.98
CA SER A 78 15.49 -17.67 -0.18
C SER A 78 16.89 -17.15 0.18
N GLU A 79 17.81 -17.23 -0.79
CA GLU A 79 19.06 -16.47 -0.71
C GLU A 79 18.73 -14.97 -0.67
N ASN A 80 19.34 -14.24 0.28
CA ASN A 80 19.03 -12.83 0.56
C ASN A 80 17.57 -12.57 1.01
N ALA A 81 16.97 -13.49 1.78
CA ALA A 81 15.61 -13.41 2.31
C ALA A 81 15.16 -12.00 2.74
N LYS A 82 15.95 -11.31 3.57
CA LYS A 82 15.63 -9.94 4.03
C LYS A 82 15.50 -8.97 2.85
N GLN A 83 16.47 -8.96 1.94
CA GLN A 83 16.44 -8.05 0.80
C GLN A 83 15.24 -8.33 -0.11
N ASN A 84 14.91 -9.60 -0.35
CA ASN A 84 13.76 -9.96 -1.17
C ASN A 84 12.43 -9.57 -0.51
N ALA A 85 12.32 -9.74 0.80
CA ALA A 85 11.17 -9.31 1.57
C ALA A 85 11.00 -7.79 1.52
N ASP A 86 12.07 -7.03 1.80
CA ASP A 86 12.05 -5.57 1.77
C ASP A 86 11.66 -5.04 0.38
N ARG A 87 12.14 -5.69 -0.68
CA ARG A 87 11.75 -5.40 -2.07
C ARG A 87 10.27 -5.56 -2.32
N MET A 88 9.68 -6.67 -1.87
CA MET A 88 8.24 -6.89 -2.06
C MET A 88 7.40 -5.98 -1.17
N ILE A 89 7.85 -5.69 0.06
CA ILE A 89 7.18 -4.72 0.94
C ILE A 89 7.10 -3.34 0.26
N ARG A 90 8.21 -2.84 -0.31
CA ARG A 90 8.22 -1.58 -1.07
C ARG A 90 7.19 -1.58 -2.20
N LEU A 91 7.17 -2.64 -3.00
CA LEU A 91 6.24 -2.76 -4.14
C LEU A 91 4.78 -2.78 -3.68
N ILE A 92 4.46 -3.50 -2.61
CA ILE A 92 3.09 -3.58 -2.09
C ILE A 92 2.67 -2.26 -1.45
N LEU A 93 3.58 -1.56 -0.75
CA LEU A 93 3.29 -0.22 -0.22
C LEU A 93 3.13 0.82 -1.33
N TRP A 94 3.88 0.70 -2.43
CA TRP A 94 3.65 1.49 -3.64
C TRP A 94 2.27 1.23 -4.23
N HIS A 95 1.83 -0.03 -4.30
CA HIS A 95 0.48 -0.39 -4.79
C HIS A 95 -0.61 0.27 -3.93
N PHE A 96 -0.46 0.19 -2.61
CA PHE A 96 -1.34 0.85 -1.67
C PHE A 96 -1.40 2.36 -1.91
N TYR A 97 -0.25 3.01 -2.06
CA TYR A 97 -0.15 4.43 -2.36
C TYR A 97 -0.81 4.81 -3.71
N ALA A 98 -0.56 4.02 -4.76
CA ALA A 98 -1.01 4.33 -6.11
C ALA A 98 -2.51 4.09 -6.32
N LEU A 99 -3.11 3.12 -5.60
CA LEU A 99 -4.50 2.69 -5.84
C LEU A 99 -5.47 3.06 -4.72
N SER A 100 -4.98 3.48 -3.54
CA SER A 100 -5.85 3.93 -2.46
C SER A 100 -6.10 5.44 -2.55
N PHE A 101 -7.34 5.87 -2.30
CA PHE A 101 -7.74 7.24 -1.97
C PHE A 101 -7.11 8.41 -2.76
N ASN A 102 -6.68 8.19 -4.01
CA ASN A 102 -5.91 9.18 -4.78
C ASN A 102 -4.77 9.80 -3.93
N LEU A 103 -4.07 8.98 -3.12
CA LEU A 103 -3.04 9.50 -2.19
C LEU A 103 -1.91 10.25 -2.91
N GLU A 104 -1.76 10.05 -4.20
CA GLU A 104 -0.86 10.80 -5.08
C GLU A 104 -1.20 12.30 -5.17
N GLU A 105 -2.44 12.69 -4.86
CA GLU A 105 -2.84 14.09 -4.72
C GLU A 105 -2.43 14.67 -3.36
N ALA A 106 -2.27 13.81 -2.35
CA ALA A 106 -1.95 14.18 -0.98
C ALA A 106 -0.44 14.30 -0.73
N VAL A 107 0.33 13.33 -1.23
CA VAL A 107 1.75 13.15 -0.94
C VAL A 107 2.48 12.76 -2.22
N SER A 108 3.69 13.28 -2.42
CA SER A 108 4.50 12.92 -3.58
C SER A 108 5.06 11.49 -3.48
N LEU A 109 5.42 10.89 -4.62
CA LEU A 109 6.04 9.57 -4.64
C LEU A 109 7.37 9.53 -3.85
N GLU A 110 8.12 10.63 -3.85
CA GLU A 110 9.38 10.75 -3.11
C GLU A 110 9.14 10.69 -1.60
N GLU A 111 8.23 11.53 -1.09
CA GLU A 111 7.82 11.53 0.32
C GLU A 111 7.23 10.16 0.74
N HIS A 112 6.42 9.54 -0.11
CA HIS A 112 5.94 8.18 0.13
C HIS A 112 7.10 7.20 0.31
N CYS A 113 8.07 7.21 -0.61
CA CYS A 113 9.22 6.32 -0.54
C CYS A 113 10.06 6.55 0.73
N GLU A 114 10.25 7.80 1.15
CA GLU A 114 10.94 8.12 2.41
C GLU A 114 10.24 7.51 3.63
N GLN A 115 8.90 7.64 3.70
CA GLN A 115 8.10 7.01 4.76
C GLN A 115 8.25 5.48 4.70
N VAL A 116 8.18 4.88 3.52
CA VAL A 116 8.36 3.44 3.34
C VAL A 116 9.72 2.96 3.83
N GLU A 117 10.82 3.64 3.48
CA GLU A 117 12.15 3.24 3.96
C GLU A 117 12.25 3.28 5.48
N SER A 118 11.61 4.26 6.14
CA SER A 118 11.57 4.33 7.61
C SER A 118 10.80 3.16 8.25
N LEU A 119 9.81 2.61 7.55
CA LEU A 119 8.97 1.52 8.04
C LEU A 119 9.63 0.14 7.91
N LEU A 120 10.55 -0.05 6.96
CA LEU A 120 11.17 -1.35 6.70
C LEU A 120 11.91 -1.92 7.92
N ASP A 121 12.56 -1.06 8.71
CA ASP A 121 13.29 -1.47 9.91
C ASP A 121 12.36 -1.98 11.03
N THR A 122 11.11 -1.50 11.05
CA THR A 122 10.09 -1.86 12.05
C THR A 122 8.91 -2.62 11.43
N ALA A 123 9.10 -3.18 10.23
CA ALA A 123 8.05 -3.86 9.48
C ALA A 123 7.46 -5.01 10.32
N PRO A 124 6.14 -5.05 10.56
CA PRO A 124 5.48 -6.17 11.22
C PRO A 124 5.67 -7.48 10.46
N ASP A 125 5.36 -8.57 11.13
CA ASP A 125 5.36 -9.94 10.59
C ASP A 125 3.94 -10.52 10.46
N ASN A 126 2.92 -9.70 10.69
CA ASN A 126 1.53 -10.13 10.72
C ASN A 126 0.58 -9.05 10.18
N ALA A 127 -0.58 -9.48 9.67
CA ALA A 127 -1.56 -8.62 9.04
C ALA A 127 -2.09 -7.52 9.98
N PHE A 128 -2.33 -7.83 11.26
CA PHE A 128 -2.89 -6.85 12.21
C PHE A 128 -1.94 -5.66 12.45
N GLY A 129 -0.64 -5.95 12.59
CA GLY A 129 0.39 -4.91 12.65
C GLY A 129 0.41 -4.04 11.40
N TRP A 130 0.24 -4.65 10.22
CA TRP A 130 0.17 -3.91 8.96
C TRP A 130 -1.09 -3.07 8.81
N VAL A 131 -2.26 -3.53 9.27
CA VAL A 131 -3.48 -2.71 9.29
C VAL A 131 -3.25 -1.42 10.07
N LYS A 132 -2.60 -1.52 11.25
CA LYS A 132 -2.24 -0.36 12.05
C LYS A 132 -1.35 0.61 11.27
N ILE A 133 -0.25 0.11 10.69
CA ILE A 133 0.70 0.95 9.92
C ILE A 133 0.03 1.61 8.72
N LEU A 134 -0.75 0.87 7.93
CA LEU A 134 -1.44 1.42 6.77
C LEU A 134 -2.44 2.50 7.17
N THR A 135 -3.15 2.32 8.29
CA THR A 135 -4.06 3.35 8.84
C THR A 135 -3.29 4.59 9.30
N GLU A 136 -2.16 4.41 9.99
CA GLU A 136 -1.28 5.51 10.39
C GLU A 136 -0.70 6.27 9.18
N LEU A 137 -0.32 5.57 8.11
CA LEU A 137 0.10 6.19 6.85
C LEU A 137 -0.99 7.07 6.24
N LEU A 138 -2.24 6.61 6.23
CA LEU A 138 -3.37 7.42 5.73
C LEU A 138 -3.55 8.70 6.54
N HIS A 139 -3.49 8.63 7.87
CA HIS A 139 -3.57 9.82 8.72
C HIS A 139 -2.40 10.77 8.45
N ASN A 140 -1.17 10.25 8.36
CA ASN A 140 0.00 11.06 8.07
C ASN A 140 -0.11 11.76 6.71
N TYR A 141 -0.61 11.07 5.67
CA TYR A 141 -0.78 11.65 4.35
C TYR A 141 -1.87 12.73 4.32
N ALA A 142 -2.95 12.55 5.08
CA ALA A 142 -3.95 13.59 5.25
C ALA A 142 -3.36 14.84 5.92
N GLU A 143 -2.56 14.68 6.97
CA GLU A 143 -1.88 15.81 7.63
C GLU A 143 -0.90 16.54 6.69
N ILE A 144 -0.12 15.80 5.89
CA ILE A 144 0.79 16.38 4.90
C ILE A 144 0.01 17.18 3.85
N HIS A 145 -1.08 16.62 3.34
CA HIS A 145 -1.94 17.29 2.37
C HIS A 145 -2.49 18.62 2.92
N ASP A 146 -2.99 18.63 4.16
CA ASP A 146 -3.54 19.82 4.79
C ASP A 146 -2.46 20.89 4.99
N GLN A 147 -1.28 20.50 5.47
CA GLN A 147 -0.14 21.41 5.61
C GLN A 147 0.31 22.00 4.27
N ASN A 148 0.32 21.21 3.21
CA ASN A 148 0.70 21.65 1.87
C ASN A 148 -0.34 22.61 1.28
N THR A 149 -1.62 22.39 1.55
CA THR A 149 -2.72 23.28 1.16
C THR A 149 -2.62 24.63 1.88
N ASP A 150 -2.35 24.62 3.19
CA ASP A 150 -2.15 25.82 4.00
C ASP A 150 -0.92 26.64 3.59
N LYS A 151 0.17 25.99 3.17
CA LYS A 151 1.35 26.69 2.64
C LYS A 151 1.03 27.38 1.31
N LYS A 152 0.30 26.71 0.41
CA LYS A 152 -0.11 27.29 -0.88
C LYS A 152 -1.07 28.48 -0.70
N SER A 153 -1.98 28.43 0.26
CA SER A 153 -2.90 29.54 0.52
C SER A 153 -2.18 30.78 1.05
N LYS A 154 -1.17 30.61 1.92
CA LYS A 154 -0.34 31.70 2.46
C LYS A 154 0.64 32.30 1.45
N LEU A 155 1.07 31.54 0.43
CA LEU A 155 1.98 32.03 -0.60
C LEU A 155 1.27 32.88 -1.67
N ASN A 156 -0.04 32.71 -1.82
CA ASN A 156 -0.89 33.37 -2.81
C ASN A 156 -1.74 34.52 -2.23
N ALA A 157 -1.57 34.85 -0.95
CA ALA A 157 -2.23 35.95 -0.25
C ALA A 157 -1.23 37.12 -0.03
#